data_AF-A0A9E0C7C3-F1
#
_entry.id   AF-A0A9E0C7C3-F1
#
_cell.length_a   1.000
_cell.length_b   1.000
_cell.length_c   1.000
_cell.angle_alpha   90.00
_cell.angle_beta   90.00
_cell.angle_gamma   90.00
#
_symmetry.space_group_name_H-M   'P 1'
#
loop_
_entity.id
_entity.type
_entity.pdbx_description
1 polymer ?
#
loop_
_entity_poly.entity_id
_entity_poly.type
_entity_poly.pdbx_seq_one_letter_code
_entity_poly.pdbx_strand_id
1 'polypeptide(L)' 'MTAETENTATHTPAAEQATNRPTHIVRKKIGRGKNADFETLGVAWDRGDGSFYIKPYGTQIIEGGFYVFPVKEESGQ' A
#
# COMPACT_ATOMS: atom_id res chain seq x y z
N MET A 1 16.65 -44.17 3.38
CA MET A 1 15.58 -43.25 3.82
C MET A 1 16.27 -42.11 4.53
N THR A 2 16.51 -41.01 3.83
CA THR A 2 17.08 -39.77 4.38
C THR A 2 15.99 -38.72 4.26
N ALA A 3 15.48 -38.27 5.40
CA ALA A 3 14.40 -37.31 5.48
C ALA A 3 14.89 -35.93 5.04
N GLU A 4 14.12 -35.31 4.15
CA GLU A 4 14.26 -33.95 3.65
C GLU A 4 13.70 -33.00 4.72
N THR A 5 14.54 -32.11 5.26
CA THR A 5 14.06 -31.01 6.10
C THR A 5 13.81 -29.81 5.20
N GLU A 6 12.53 -29.60 4.90
CA GLU A 6 11.96 -28.40 4.30
C GLU A 6 12.32 -27.17 5.15
N ASN A 7 13.12 -26.26 4.60
CA ASN A 7 13.28 -24.92 5.17
C ASN A 7 12.05 -24.10 4.77
N THR A 8 11.04 -24.10 5.63
CA THR A 8 9.91 -23.17 5.56
C THR A 8 10.45 -21.75 5.68
N ALA A 9 10.43 -21.00 4.57
CA ALA A 9 10.70 -19.57 4.56
C ALA A 9 9.60 -18.86 5.35
N THR A 10 9.85 -18.64 6.64
CA THR A 10 9.06 -17.75 7.47
C THR A 10 9.12 -16.36 6.83
N HIS A 11 8.05 -15.95 6.15
CA HIS A 11 7.76 -14.56 5.86
C HIS A 11 7.56 -13.86 7.21
N THR A 12 8.67 -13.45 7.81
CA THR A 12 8.67 -12.42 8.84
C THR A 12 8.36 -11.13 8.10
N PRO A 13 7.22 -10.45 8.31
CA PRO A 13 7.12 -9.08 7.88
C PRO A 13 8.20 -8.36 8.67
N ALA A 14 9.21 -7.85 7.96
CA ALA A 14 10.18 -6.96 8.54
C ALA A 14 9.37 -5.89 9.27
N ALA A 15 9.45 -5.88 10.60
CA ALA A 15 9.10 -4.71 11.39
C ALA A 15 10.17 -3.67 11.06
N GLU A 16 10.04 -3.12 9.86
CA GLU A 16 10.83 -2.03 9.34
C GLU A 16 10.61 -0.88 10.30
N GLN A 17 11.73 -0.35 10.79
CA GLN A 17 11.80 0.71 11.79
C GLN A 17 10.66 1.70 11.57
N ALA A 18 9.88 2.00 12.61
CA ALA A 18 8.72 2.88 12.57
C ALA A 18 9.10 4.30 12.15
N THR A 19 9.43 4.49 10.88
CA THR A 19 9.53 5.78 10.25
C THR A 19 8.10 6.27 10.13
N ASN A 20 7.84 7.54 10.45
CA ASN A 20 6.52 8.16 10.28
C ASN A 20 6.16 8.35 8.79
N ARG A 21 6.68 7.49 7.92
CA ARG A 21 6.47 7.51 6.48
C ARG A 21 5.21 6.72 6.15
N PRO A 22 4.42 7.18 5.18
CA PRO A 22 3.26 6.46 4.72
C PRO A 22 3.67 5.15 4.06
N THR A 23 2.94 4.08 4.38
CA THR A 23 3.12 2.76 3.76
C THR A 23 2.44 2.66 2.38
N HIS A 24 1.44 3.50 2.12
CA HIS A 24 0.58 3.42 0.95
C HIS A 24 0.20 4.81 0.40
N ILE A 25 -0.15 4.85 -0.88
CA ILE A 25 -0.67 6.01 -1.61
C ILE A 25 -2.14 5.78 -1.92
N VAL A 26 -2.97 6.80 -1.68
CA VAL A 26 -4.41 6.78 -1.97
C VAL A 26 -4.68 7.47 -3.29
N ARG A 27 -5.34 6.78 -4.23
CA ARG A 27 -5.60 7.29 -5.57
C ARG A 27 -7.03 7.03 -6.04
N LYS A 28 -7.62 7.97 -6.78
CA LYS A 28 -8.91 7.81 -7.44
C LYS A 28 -8.68 7.56 -8.93
N LYS A 29 -9.43 6.61 -9.48
CA LYS A 29 -9.44 6.35 -10.93
C LYS A 29 -10.27 7.43 -11.63
N ILE A 30 -9.70 8.08 -12.64
CA ILE A 30 -10.37 9.08 -13.46
C ILE A 30 -10.56 8.53 -14.88
N GLY A 31 -11.75 8.73 -15.43
CA GLY A 31 -12.10 8.27 -16.78
C GLY A 31 -12.61 6.83 -16.83
N ARG A 32 -12.81 6.33 -18.05
CA ARG A 32 -13.38 4.99 -18.33
C ARG A 32 -12.53 4.26 -19.37
N GLY A 33 -12.57 2.93 -19.32
CA GLY A 33 -11.89 2.07 -20.30
C GLY A 33 -10.40 1.85 -20.02
N LYS A 34 -9.65 1.51 -21.07
CA LYS A 34 -8.23 1.11 -21.00
C LYS A 34 -7.26 2.26 -20.72
N ASN A 35 -7.71 3.50 -20.92
CA ASN A 35 -6.91 4.72 -20.77
C ASN A 35 -7.32 5.51 -19.51
N ALA A 36 -7.73 4.81 -18.46
CA ALA A 36 -8.12 5.46 -17.22
C ALA A 36 -6.86 5.83 -16.41
N ASP A 37 -6.82 7.09 -15.98
CA ASP A 37 -5.72 7.63 -15.19
C ASP A 37 -6.01 7.51 -13.69
N PHE A 38 -5.00 7.81 -12.88
CA PHE A 38 -5.12 7.88 -11.43
C PHE A 38 -4.69 9.24 -10.90
N GLU A 39 -5.59 9.90 -10.18
CA GLU A 39 -5.28 11.09 -9.38
C GLU A 39 -4.92 10.68 -7.97
N THR A 40 -3.89 11.32 -7.39
CA THR A 40 -3.47 11.05 -6.02
C THR A 40 -4.25 11.92 -5.05
N LEU A 41 -4.98 11.28 -4.14
CA LEU A 41 -5.82 11.95 -3.15
C LEU A 41 -5.13 12.11 -1.79
N GLY A 42 -4.10 11.33 -1.50
CA GLY A 42 -3.45 11.33 -0.20
C GLY A 42 -2.57 10.11 0.04
N VAL A 43 -2.37 9.79 1.31
CA VAL A 43 -1.52 8.69 1.77
C VAL A 43 -2.21 7.86 2.84
N ALA A 44 -1.70 6.66 3.09
CA ALA A 44 -2.22 5.76 4.11
C ALA A 44 -1.12 5.00 4.86
N TRP A 45 -1.47 4.61 6.08
CA TRP A 45 -0.67 3.76 6.97
C TRP A 45 -1.45 2.49 7.26
N ASP A 46 -0.84 1.34 6.97
CA ASP A 46 -1.29 0.05 7.49
C ASP A 46 -1.13 0.03 9.01
N ARG A 47 -2.17 -0.41 9.72
CA ARG A 47 -2.19 -0.50 11.18
C ARG A 47 -1.84 -1.90 11.71
N GLY A 48 -1.64 -2.87 10.81
CA GLY A 48 -1.30 -4.26 11.15
C GLY A 48 -2.49 -5.12 11.60
N ASP A 49 -3.67 -4.54 11.77
CA ASP A 49 -4.94 -5.22 12.09
C ASP A 49 -5.83 -5.43 10.86
N GLY A 50 -5.25 -5.25 9.66
CA GLY A 50 -5.97 -5.28 8.38
C GLY A 50 -6.71 -3.98 8.06
N SER A 51 -6.61 -2.95 8.91
CA SER A 51 -7.17 -1.63 8.65
C SER A 51 -6.11 -0.61 8.21
N PHE A 52 -6.57 0.45 7.57
CA PHE A 52 -5.75 1.57 7.12
C PHE A 52 -6.18 2.88 7.78
N TYR A 53 -5.21 3.66 8.25
CA TYR A 53 -5.43 5.08 8.48
C TYR A 53 -5.14 5.86 7.19
N ILE A 54 -6.12 6.63 6.71
CA ILE A 54 -6.03 7.39 5.46
C ILE A 54 -5.98 8.88 5.78
N LYS A 55 -5.03 9.58 5.17
CA LYS A 55 -4.88 11.04 5.24
C LYS A 55 -4.97 11.66 3.85
N PRO A 56 -6.13 12.25 3.49
CA PRO A 56 -6.27 13.02 2.26
C PRO A 56 -5.42 14.28 2.26
N TYR A 57 -5.03 14.73 1.07
CA TYR A 57 -4.46 16.05 0.85
C TYR A 57 -5.60 17.06 0.70
N GLY A 58 -5.82 17.85 1.76
CA GLY A 58 -6.91 18.81 1.81
C GLY A 58 -8.30 18.18 1.89
N THR A 59 -9.33 18.97 1.61
CA THR A 59 -10.73 18.54 1.61
C THR A 59 -11.06 17.86 0.28
N GLN A 60 -11.57 16.63 0.34
CA GLN A 60 -11.90 15.83 -0.84
C GLN A 60 -13.39 15.46 -0.85
N ILE A 61 -14.06 15.66 -1.98
CA ILE A 61 -15.40 15.11 -2.24
C ILE A 61 -15.22 13.83 -3.05
N ILE A 62 -15.48 12.68 -2.44
CA ILE A 62 -15.24 11.36 -3.06
C ILE A 62 -16.56 10.79 -3.58
N GLU A 63 -16.54 10.36 -4.84
CA GLU A 63 -17.65 9.67 -5.50
C GLU A 63 -17.11 8.37 -6.12
N GLY A 64 -17.82 7.26 -5.96
CA GLY A 64 -17.46 5.95 -6.54
C GLY A 64 -16.31 5.21 -5.85
N GLY A 65 -15.60 5.85 -4.93
CA GLY A 65 -14.53 5.25 -4.12
C GLY A 65 -13.11 5.62 -4.57
N PHE A 66 -12.12 5.01 -3.93
CA PHE A 66 -10.69 5.17 -4.22
C PHE A 66 -9.95 3.85 -3.95
N TYR A 67 -8.68 3.82 -4.35
CA TYR A 67 -7.79 2.68 -4.22
C TYR A 67 -6.61 3.05 -3.33
N VAL A 68 -6.04 2.05 -2.65
CA VAL A 68 -4.86 2.18 -1.79
C VAL A 68 -3.78 1.29 -2.38
N PHE A 69 -2.65 1.89 -2.75
CA PHE A 69 -1.51 1.21 -3.38
C PHE A 69 -0.31 1.22 -2.45
N PRO A 70 0.43 0.12 -2.26
CA PRO A 70 1.66 0.16 -1.48
C PRO A 70 2.65 1.15 -2.11
N VAL A 71 3.33 1.93 -1.27
CA VAL A 71 4.48 2.71 -1.72
C VAL A 71 5.53 1.69 -2.15
N LYS A 72 5.91 1.73 -3.43
CA LYS A 72 7.11 1.02 -3.86
C LYS A 72 8.27 1.78 -3.26
N GLU A 73 8.99 1.18 -2.33
CA GLU A 73 10.33 1.67 -2.07
C GLU A 73 11.09 1.54 -3.38
N GLU A 74 11.53 2.67 -3.95
CA GLU A 74 12.58 2.63 -4.96
C GLU A 74 13.82 2.10 -4.25
N SER A 75 13.99 0.77 -4.25
CA SER A 75 15.28 0.15 -4.07
C SER A 75 16.11 0.49 -5.31
N GLY A 76 16.66 1.70 -5.33
CA GLY A 76 17.59 2.20 -6.33
C GLY A 76 18.42 3.31 -5.69
N GLN A 77 19.74 3.36 -5.86
CA GLN A 77 20.66 2.53 -6.63
C GLN A 77 22.08 2.92 -6.20
#